data_AF-A0AA50DZP2-F1
#
_entry.id   AF-A0AA50DZP2-F1
#
_cell.length_a   1.000
_cell.length_b   1.000
_cell.length_c   1.000
_cell.angle_alpha   90.00
_cell.angle_beta   90.00
_cell.angle_gamma   90.00
#
_symmetry.space_group_name_H-M   'P 1'
#
loop_
_entity.id
_entity.type
_entity.pdbx_description
1 polymer ?
#
loop_
_entity_poly.entity_id
_entity_poly.type
_entity_poly.pdbx_seq_one_letter_code
_entity_poly.pdbx_strand_id
1 'polypeptide(L)'
;MTNPTLALIHPTSNPFARNAATAFANQGILKEVITTFAYNPQADWAKALCYLPQPLQKRLIAELERRRWTIPSPAQMQVHPWQEIIRVALMKANLNAPLGLGKHGLIDWVYTSLDRHVAQHHLTDINAVYAYEDGAATTFIAAKEKGIFCLYDLPIMFYKMAQEIQQQEAEQFPELASSLQAVQEPHWKLQRKDQEIQLADHIFVPLPLPKHLC
;
A
#
# COMPACT_ATOMS: atom_id res chain seq x y z
N MET A 1 -21.55 14.34 19.27
CA MET A 1 -20.18 13.80 19.24
C MET A 1 -19.82 13.66 17.78
N THR A 2 -18.76 14.31 17.32
CA THR A 2 -18.28 14.16 15.92
C THR A 2 -17.76 12.73 15.75
N ASN A 3 -18.18 12.04 14.68
CA ASN A 3 -17.64 10.72 14.36
C ASN A 3 -16.12 10.80 14.19
N PRO A 4 -15.37 9.77 14.60
CA PRO A 4 -13.94 9.71 14.36
C PRO A 4 -13.69 9.74 12.85
N THR A 5 -12.62 10.43 12.45
CA THR A 5 -12.21 10.58 11.05
C THR A 5 -10.93 9.81 10.79
N LEU A 6 -10.84 9.12 9.66
CA LEU A 6 -9.68 8.31 9.29
C LEU A 6 -9.21 8.55 7.87
N ALA A 7 -7.90 8.43 7.68
CA ALA A 7 -7.26 8.34 6.37
C ALA A 7 -6.82 6.89 6.10
N LEU A 8 -7.15 6.36 4.92
CA LEU A 8 -6.68 5.04 4.48
C LEU A 8 -5.53 5.20 3.49
N ILE A 9 -4.44 4.48 3.69
CA ILE A 9 -3.26 4.53 2.84
C ILE A 9 -3.07 3.18 2.18
N HIS A 10 -3.07 3.16 0.85
CA HIS A 10 -2.63 1.99 0.10
C HIS A 10 -2.10 2.40 -1.28
N PRO A 11 -0.86 2.05 -1.65
CA PRO A 11 -0.29 2.48 -2.93
C PRO A 11 -1.00 1.88 -4.13
N THR A 12 -1.67 0.73 -3.99
CA THR A 12 -2.41 0.08 -5.10
C THR A 12 -3.90 -0.06 -4.83
N SER A 13 -4.70 -0.20 -5.88
CA SER A 13 -6.15 -0.45 -5.78
C SER A 13 -6.46 -1.94 -5.54
N ASN A 14 -5.92 -2.54 -4.47
CA ASN A 14 -6.22 -3.94 -4.16
C ASN A 14 -7.70 -4.11 -3.70
N PRO A 15 -8.28 -5.31 -3.77
CA PRO A 15 -9.67 -5.53 -3.34
C PRO A 15 -9.91 -5.27 -1.84
N PHE A 16 -8.94 -5.60 -0.98
CA PHE A 16 -9.07 -5.45 0.47
C PHE A 16 -9.19 -3.98 0.90
N ALA A 17 -8.29 -3.13 0.44
CA ALA A 17 -8.29 -1.68 0.68
C ALA A 17 -9.54 -1.02 0.09
N ARG A 18 -10.02 -1.46 -1.08
CA ARG A 18 -11.28 -0.98 -1.67
C ARG A 18 -12.49 -1.31 -0.78
N ASN A 19 -12.56 -2.52 -0.26
CA ASN A 19 -13.65 -2.95 0.62
C ASN A 19 -13.58 -2.24 1.98
N ALA A 20 -12.38 -2.11 2.56
CA ALA A 20 -12.15 -1.34 3.78
C ALA A 20 -12.59 0.12 3.61
N ALA A 21 -12.12 0.80 2.56
CA ALA A 21 -12.53 2.16 2.24
C ALA A 21 -14.06 2.28 2.08
N THR A 22 -14.69 1.33 1.37
CA THR A 22 -16.16 1.33 1.20
C THR A 22 -16.88 1.18 2.54
N ALA A 23 -16.42 0.26 3.41
CA ALA A 23 -17.00 0.07 4.73
C ALA A 23 -16.85 1.33 5.60
N PHE A 24 -15.66 1.95 5.60
CA PHE A 24 -15.40 3.19 6.35
C PHE A 24 -16.21 4.37 5.83
N ALA A 25 -16.37 4.49 4.51
CA ALA A 25 -17.21 5.53 3.90
C ALA A 25 -18.68 5.35 4.26
N ASN A 26 -19.19 4.11 4.24
CA ASN A 26 -20.58 3.80 4.62
C ASN A 26 -20.87 4.11 6.10
N GLN A 27 -19.86 4.06 6.97
CA GLN A 27 -19.96 4.45 8.37
C GLN A 27 -19.73 5.95 8.60
N GLY A 28 -19.43 6.72 7.55
CA GLY A 28 -19.18 8.16 7.64
C GLY A 28 -17.91 8.52 8.42
N ILE A 29 -16.94 7.60 8.54
CA ILE A 29 -15.68 7.80 9.25
C ILE A 29 -14.48 8.00 8.30
N LEU A 30 -14.64 7.66 7.01
CA LEU A 30 -13.58 7.86 6.01
C LEU A 30 -13.51 9.33 5.59
N LYS A 31 -12.37 9.97 5.84
CA LYS A 31 -12.06 11.30 5.31
C LYS A 31 -11.48 11.20 3.90
N GLU A 32 -10.43 10.40 3.76
CA GLU A 32 -9.69 10.29 2.51
C GLU A 32 -9.03 8.91 2.33
N VAL A 33 -8.82 8.55 1.06
CA VAL A 33 -7.96 7.44 0.65
C VAL A 33 -6.79 8.03 -0.10
N ILE A 34 -5.58 7.60 0.25
CA ILE A 34 -4.33 8.07 -0.32
C ILE A 34 -3.67 6.91 -1.05
N THR A 35 -3.46 7.07 -2.36
CA THR A 35 -2.96 6.02 -3.25
C THR A 35 -2.05 6.58 -4.34
N THR A 36 -1.29 5.74 -5.04
CA THR A 36 -0.49 6.23 -6.17
C THR A 36 -1.29 6.31 -7.45
N PHE A 37 -2.25 5.42 -7.65
CA PHE A 37 -3.09 5.44 -8.85
C PHE A 37 -4.48 4.87 -8.59
N ALA A 38 -5.50 5.66 -8.95
CA ALA A 38 -6.89 5.23 -8.98
C ALA A 38 -7.53 5.70 -10.28
N TYR A 39 -8.14 4.77 -11.01
CA TYR A 39 -8.95 5.11 -12.18
C TYR A 39 -10.38 5.44 -11.76
N ASN A 40 -10.84 6.63 -12.13
CA ASN A 40 -12.24 7.02 -12.02
C ASN A 40 -12.79 7.29 -13.43
N PRO A 41 -13.74 6.47 -13.94
CA PRO A 41 -14.32 6.66 -15.26
C PRO A 41 -15.11 7.96 -15.41
N GLN A 42 -15.50 8.60 -14.30
CA GLN A 42 -16.20 9.89 -14.32
C GLN A 42 -15.26 11.10 -14.40
N ALA A 43 -13.95 10.91 -14.25
CA ALA A 43 -12.97 11.99 -14.31
C ALA A 43 -12.86 12.58 -15.73
N ASP A 44 -12.55 13.87 -15.83
CA ASP A 44 -12.53 14.55 -17.13
C ASP A 44 -11.44 14.03 -18.09
N TRP A 45 -10.29 13.63 -17.56
CA TRP A 45 -9.24 12.99 -18.37
C TRP A 45 -9.66 11.60 -18.88
N ALA A 46 -10.51 10.88 -18.14
CA ALA A 46 -11.01 9.57 -18.55
C ALA A 46 -11.95 9.71 -19.77
N LYS A 47 -12.71 10.80 -19.85
CA LYS A 47 -13.54 11.14 -21.03
C LYS A 47 -12.68 11.37 -22.28
N ALA A 48 -11.47 11.89 -22.13
CA ALA A 48 -10.56 12.10 -23.27
C ALA A 48 -10.08 10.79 -23.91
N LEU A 49 -10.15 9.66 -23.20
CA LEU A 49 -9.87 8.33 -23.77
C LEU A 49 -10.85 7.95 -24.90
N CYS A 50 -12.04 8.59 -24.94
CA CYS A 50 -13.03 8.39 -26.01
C CYS A 50 -12.57 8.92 -27.38
N TYR A 51 -11.54 9.76 -27.43
CA TYR A 51 -10.98 10.28 -28.69
C TYR A 51 -9.88 9.40 -29.28
N LEU A 52 -9.51 8.29 -28.61
CA LEU A 52 -8.48 7.37 -29.11
C LEU A 52 -9.06 6.39 -30.15
N PRO A 53 -8.23 5.89 -31.09
CA PRO A 53 -8.65 4.84 -32.01
C PRO A 53 -9.17 3.60 -31.28
N GLN A 54 -10.30 3.05 -31.73
CA GLN A 54 -11.03 1.93 -31.11
C GLN A 54 -10.16 0.75 -30.59
N PRO A 55 -9.19 0.20 -31.36
CA PRO A 55 -8.39 -0.93 -30.86
C PRO A 55 -7.49 -0.53 -29.67
N LEU A 56 -6.96 0.71 -29.68
CA LEU A 56 -6.12 1.23 -28.62
C LEU A 56 -6.96 1.61 -27.39
N GLN A 57 -8.11 2.24 -27.63
CA GLN A 57 -9.07 2.61 -26.61
C GLN A 57 -9.50 1.39 -25.77
N LYS A 58 -9.95 0.31 -26.42
CA LYS A 58 -10.40 -0.91 -25.71
C LYS A 58 -9.31 -1.50 -24.83
N ARG A 59 -8.07 -1.57 -25.33
CA ARG A 59 -6.93 -2.11 -24.58
C ARG A 59 -6.57 -1.25 -23.37
N LEU A 60 -6.57 0.07 -23.53
CA LEU A 60 -6.25 0.99 -22.44
C LEU A 60 -7.35 1.02 -21.38
N ILE A 61 -8.62 1.09 -21.79
CA ILE A 61 -9.75 1.05 -20.85
C ILE A 61 -9.75 -0.26 -20.07
N ALA A 62 -9.50 -1.40 -20.71
CA ALA A 62 -9.42 -2.68 -20.00
C ALA A 62 -8.35 -2.68 -18.89
N GLU A 63 -7.18 -2.09 -19.14
CA GLU A 63 -6.12 -1.98 -18.13
C GLU A 63 -6.41 -0.95 -17.04
N LEU A 64 -7.09 0.14 -17.38
CA LEU A 64 -7.50 1.17 -16.42
C LEU A 64 -8.63 0.69 -15.52
N GLU A 65 -9.60 -0.06 -16.05
CA GLU A 65 -10.70 -0.65 -15.28
C GLU A 65 -10.20 -1.64 -14.20
N ARG A 66 -9.08 -2.33 -14.44
CA ARG A 66 -8.42 -3.16 -13.40
C ARG A 66 -7.94 -2.34 -12.20
N ARG A 67 -7.74 -1.03 -12.40
CA ARG A 67 -7.29 -0.07 -11.39
C ARG A 67 -8.43 0.88 -10.98
N ARG A 68 -9.67 0.53 -11.31
CA ARG A 68 -10.84 1.31 -10.93
C ARG A 68 -11.02 1.33 -9.42
N TRP A 69 -11.09 2.53 -8.88
CA TRP A 69 -11.41 2.77 -7.49
C TRP A 69 -12.27 4.02 -7.38
N THR A 70 -13.54 3.80 -7.06
CA THR A 70 -14.52 4.86 -6.79
C THR A 70 -14.90 4.79 -5.32
N ILE A 71 -14.82 5.90 -4.61
CA ILE A 71 -15.14 5.96 -3.17
C ILE A 71 -16.51 6.64 -3.01
N PRO A 72 -17.36 6.18 -2.07
CA PRO A 72 -18.60 6.87 -1.74
C PRO A 72 -18.35 8.28 -1.17
N SER A 73 -19.14 9.26 -1.64
CA SER A 73 -19.16 10.62 -1.07
C SER A 73 -19.56 10.58 0.41
N PRO A 74 -18.98 11.42 1.30
CA PRO A 74 -18.13 12.60 1.04
C PRO A 74 -16.61 12.32 1.04
N ALA A 75 -16.18 11.07 1.16
CA ALA A 75 -14.76 10.74 1.26
C ALA A 75 -13.99 11.09 -0.02
N GLN A 76 -12.78 11.60 0.14
CA GLN A 76 -11.94 12.09 -0.96
C GLN A 76 -10.92 11.04 -1.40
N MET A 77 -10.60 11.01 -2.70
CA MET A 77 -9.49 10.23 -3.23
C MET A 77 -8.31 11.17 -3.50
N GLN A 78 -7.18 10.90 -2.85
CA GLN A 78 -5.92 11.61 -3.07
C GLN A 78 -4.95 10.70 -3.82
N VAL A 79 -4.50 11.14 -5.00
CA VAL A 79 -3.69 10.33 -5.91
C VAL A 79 -2.33 10.98 -6.14
N HIS A 80 -1.27 10.22 -5.90
CA HIS A 80 0.13 10.65 -6.05
C HIS A 80 0.88 9.77 -7.07
N PRO A 81 0.68 10.00 -8.39
CA PRO A 81 1.06 9.03 -9.42
C PRO A 81 2.52 9.11 -9.85
N TRP A 82 3.26 10.15 -9.46
CA TRP A 82 4.56 10.43 -10.08
C TRP A 82 5.58 9.32 -9.89
N GLN A 83 5.67 8.73 -8.70
CA GLN A 83 6.60 7.64 -8.42
C GLN A 83 6.20 6.36 -9.16
N GLU A 84 4.91 6.09 -9.30
CA GLU A 84 4.40 4.95 -10.08
C GLU A 84 4.67 5.14 -11.59
N ILE A 85 4.50 6.37 -12.10
CA ILE A 85 4.84 6.73 -13.48
C ILE A 85 6.33 6.54 -13.73
N ILE A 86 7.19 7.06 -12.84
CA ILE A 86 8.65 6.90 -12.94
C ILE A 86 9.03 5.43 -12.89
N ARG A 87 8.45 4.65 -11.97
CA ARG A 87 8.67 3.21 -11.90
C ARG A 87 8.34 2.54 -13.23
N VAL A 88 7.16 2.78 -13.80
CA VAL A 88 6.76 2.18 -15.07
C VAL A 88 7.68 2.61 -16.22
N ALA A 89 8.11 3.87 -16.24
CA ALA A 89 9.06 4.37 -17.23
C ALA A 89 10.43 3.66 -17.13
N LEU A 90 10.98 3.53 -15.92
CA LEU A 90 12.25 2.84 -15.67
C LEU A 90 12.18 1.35 -16.03
N MET A 91 11.07 0.68 -15.69
CA MET A 91 10.86 -0.72 -16.08
C MET A 91 10.82 -0.88 -17.61
N LYS A 92 10.12 0.00 -18.32
CA LYS A 92 10.05 -0.05 -19.79
C LYS A 92 11.38 0.27 -20.48
N ALA A 93 12.19 1.11 -19.85
CA ALA A 93 13.52 1.46 -20.33
C ALA A 93 14.59 0.41 -19.97
N ASN A 94 14.24 -0.67 -19.25
CA ASN A 94 15.17 -1.68 -18.72
C ASN A 94 16.30 -1.10 -17.85
N LEU A 95 16.06 0.06 -17.21
CA LEU A 95 17.06 0.76 -16.39
C LEU A 95 17.11 0.25 -14.93
N ASN A 96 16.31 -0.75 -14.59
CA ASN A 96 16.27 -1.31 -13.25
C ASN A 96 17.59 -1.99 -12.86
N ALA A 97 18.20 -2.71 -13.79
CA ALA A 97 19.46 -3.44 -13.59
C ALA A 97 20.67 -2.51 -13.36
N PRO A 98 20.92 -1.47 -14.18
CA PRO A 98 22.06 -0.57 -13.97
C PRO A 98 21.93 0.30 -12.71
N LEU A 99 20.71 0.53 -12.21
CA LEU A 99 20.49 1.28 -10.96
C LEU A 99 20.69 0.43 -9.69
N GLY A 100 20.95 -0.87 -9.81
CA GLY A 100 21.16 -1.76 -8.67
C GLY A 100 19.92 -1.97 -7.80
N LEU A 101 18.72 -1.61 -8.29
CA LEU A 101 17.48 -1.60 -7.50
C LEU A 101 16.82 -2.99 -7.37
N GLY A 102 17.46 -4.07 -7.83
CA GLY A 102 16.92 -5.42 -7.74
C GLY A 102 15.53 -5.57 -8.38
N LYS A 103 14.85 -6.69 -8.11
CA LYS A 103 13.49 -6.94 -8.64
C LYS A 103 12.41 -6.12 -7.91
N HIS A 104 12.61 -5.82 -6.63
CA HIS A 104 11.60 -5.20 -5.77
C HIS A 104 11.90 -3.73 -5.41
N GLY A 105 13.13 -3.23 -5.59
CA GLY A 105 13.52 -1.92 -5.06
C GLY A 105 12.76 -0.75 -5.66
N LEU A 106 12.28 -0.84 -6.91
CA LEU A 106 11.39 0.19 -7.46
C LEU A 106 9.99 0.17 -6.83
N ILE A 107 9.48 -1.00 -6.44
CA ILE A 107 8.20 -1.11 -5.74
C ILE A 107 8.37 -0.57 -4.32
N ASP A 108 9.42 -1.01 -3.62
CA ASP A 108 9.78 -0.52 -2.30
C ASP A 108 9.97 1.00 -2.29
N TRP A 109 10.56 1.58 -3.34
CA TRP A 109 10.69 3.02 -3.51
C TRP A 109 9.34 3.72 -3.64
N VAL A 110 8.38 3.15 -4.38
CA VAL A 110 7.02 3.70 -4.48
C VAL A 110 6.32 3.68 -3.13
N TYR A 111 6.40 2.57 -2.39
CA TYR A 111 5.80 2.44 -1.05
C TYR A 111 6.39 3.44 -0.07
N THR A 112 7.72 3.46 0.07
CA THR A 112 8.42 4.37 0.99
C THR A 112 8.24 5.85 0.63
N SER A 113 8.10 6.17 -0.66
CA SER A 113 7.83 7.54 -1.11
C SER A 113 6.41 7.99 -0.78
N LEU A 114 5.41 7.12 -0.98
CA LEU A 114 4.04 7.41 -0.59
C LEU A 114 3.92 7.57 0.93
N ASP A 115 4.51 6.65 1.70
CA ASP A 115 4.55 6.70 3.16
C ASP A 115 5.14 8.03 3.67
N ARG A 116 6.28 8.47 3.11
CA ARG A 116 6.88 9.77 3.46
C ARG A 116 5.97 10.96 3.10
N HIS A 117 5.33 10.90 1.93
CA HIS A 117 4.42 11.95 1.49
C HIS A 117 3.20 12.08 2.42
N VAL A 118 2.63 10.95 2.84
CA VAL A 118 1.52 10.92 3.79
C VAL A 118 1.91 11.51 5.14
N ALA A 119 3.06 11.07 5.68
CA ALA A 119 3.59 11.60 6.93
C ALA A 119 3.71 13.14 6.94
N GLN A 120 4.04 13.73 5.80
CA GLN A 120 4.23 15.17 5.64
C GLN A 120 2.93 15.95 5.43
N HIS A 121 1.97 15.40 4.69
CA HIS A 121 0.86 16.19 4.12
C HIS A 121 -0.55 15.78 4.53
N HIS A 122 -0.76 14.55 5.00
CA HIS A 122 -2.11 14.00 5.21
C HIS A 122 -2.45 13.68 6.67
N LEU A 123 -1.60 14.10 7.61
CA LEU A 123 -1.81 13.90 9.05
C LEU A 123 -2.37 15.15 9.73
N THR A 124 -3.44 15.72 9.16
CA THR A 124 -4.15 16.89 9.69
C THR A 124 -5.65 16.60 9.73
N ASP A 125 -6.35 17.08 10.75
CA ASP A 125 -7.79 16.88 10.96
C ASP A 125 -8.25 15.44 10.74
N ILE A 126 -7.51 14.47 11.30
CA ILE A 126 -7.86 13.05 11.36
C ILE A 126 -7.61 12.52 12.77
N ASN A 127 -8.34 11.48 13.15
CA ASN A 127 -8.19 10.81 14.43
C ASN A 127 -7.40 9.50 14.30
N ALA A 128 -7.44 8.86 13.14
CA ALA A 128 -6.74 7.61 12.88
C ALA A 128 -6.18 7.53 11.45
N VAL A 129 -5.14 6.72 11.29
CA VAL A 129 -4.60 6.30 10.00
C VAL A 129 -4.72 4.79 9.88
N TYR A 130 -5.27 4.31 8.77
CA TYR A 130 -5.40 2.91 8.42
C TYR A 130 -4.41 2.57 7.30
N ALA A 131 -3.41 1.76 7.60
CA ALA A 131 -2.34 1.43 6.67
C ALA A 131 -2.01 -0.06 6.71
N TYR A 132 -1.40 -0.54 5.63
CA TYR A 132 -1.05 -1.94 5.42
C TYR A 132 0.46 -2.15 5.61
N GLU A 133 0.87 -3.42 5.71
CA GLU A 133 2.28 -3.81 5.71
C GLU A 133 3.09 -3.11 4.60
N ASP A 134 4.35 -2.79 4.91
CA ASP A 134 5.36 -2.15 4.05
C ASP A 134 5.13 -0.66 3.75
N GLY A 135 3.97 -0.10 4.12
CA GLY A 135 3.54 1.24 3.71
C GLY A 135 3.30 2.23 4.84
N ALA A 136 3.64 1.92 6.09
CA ALA A 136 3.12 2.65 7.25
C ALA A 136 4.19 3.23 8.19
N ALA A 137 5.45 2.76 8.14
CA ALA A 137 6.44 3.07 9.19
C ALA A 137 6.64 4.57 9.44
N THR A 138 6.89 5.37 8.39
CA THR A 138 7.15 6.81 8.52
C THR A 138 5.89 7.57 8.93
N THR A 139 4.76 7.15 8.37
CA THR A 139 3.45 7.71 8.68
C THR A 139 3.10 7.47 10.14
N PHE A 140 3.33 6.27 10.67
CA PHE A 140 3.03 5.95 12.06
C PHE A 140 3.91 6.75 13.02
N ILE A 141 5.19 6.94 12.71
CA ILE A 141 6.07 7.83 13.51
C ILE A 141 5.44 9.23 13.61
N ALA A 142 5.13 9.85 12.47
CA ALA A 142 4.55 11.19 12.43
C ALA A 142 3.13 11.27 13.02
N ALA A 143 2.36 10.18 12.93
CA ALA A 143 1.01 10.08 13.50
C ALA A 143 1.08 10.09 15.04
N LYS A 144 2.02 9.35 15.63
CA LYS A 144 2.23 9.30 17.08
C LYS A 144 2.63 10.64 17.67
N GLU A 145 3.49 11.39 16.98
CA GLU A 145 3.86 12.75 17.38
C GLU A 145 2.64 13.69 17.49
N LYS A 146 1.57 13.39 16.75
CA LYS A 146 0.32 14.16 16.69
C LYS A 146 -0.83 13.56 17.48
N GLY A 147 -0.63 12.44 18.19
CA GLY A 147 -1.68 11.74 18.91
C GLY A 147 -2.75 11.10 18.00
N ILE A 148 -2.41 10.78 16.76
CA ILE A 148 -3.28 10.10 15.79
C ILE A 148 -3.14 8.58 15.99
N PHE A 149 -4.27 7.85 16.03
CA PHE A 149 -4.28 6.40 16.17
C PHE A 149 -3.72 5.70 14.93
N CYS A 150 -2.83 4.74 15.14
CA CYS A 150 -2.21 3.92 14.10
C CYS A 150 -2.91 2.56 14.01
N LEU A 151 -3.67 2.35 12.94
CA LEU A 151 -4.39 1.12 12.65
C LEU A 151 -3.66 0.35 11.55
N TYR A 152 -3.16 -0.83 11.88
CA TYR A 152 -2.29 -1.61 11.01
C TYR A 152 -2.98 -2.88 10.51
N ASP A 153 -3.09 -3.04 9.19
CA ASP A 153 -3.68 -4.22 8.55
C ASP A 153 -2.56 -5.12 8.01
N LEU A 154 -2.46 -6.33 8.55
CA LEU A 154 -1.56 -7.38 8.10
C LEU A 154 -2.36 -8.41 7.30
N PRO A 155 -2.56 -8.22 5.98
CA PRO A 155 -3.40 -9.10 5.18
C PRO A 155 -2.76 -10.48 4.92
N ILE A 156 -1.46 -10.63 5.22
CA ILE A 156 -0.70 -11.86 5.01
C ILE A 156 -0.09 -12.37 6.32
N MET A 157 0.55 -13.54 6.23
CA MET A 157 1.27 -14.15 7.34
C MET A 157 2.34 -13.20 7.89
N PHE A 158 2.43 -13.13 9.21
CA PHE A 158 3.45 -12.35 9.90
C PHE A 158 4.87 -12.69 9.41
N TYR A 159 5.65 -11.67 9.06
CA TYR A 159 6.89 -11.86 8.32
C TYR A 159 7.93 -12.73 9.04
N LYS A 160 8.02 -12.70 10.38
CA LYS A 160 8.95 -13.58 11.13
C LYS A 160 8.56 -15.05 10.98
N MET A 161 7.26 -15.34 11.04
CA MET A 161 6.75 -16.70 10.81
C MET A 161 6.95 -17.13 9.35
N ALA A 162 6.74 -16.24 8.39
CA ALA A 162 7.03 -16.50 6.99
C ALA A 162 8.53 -16.79 6.77
N GLN A 163 9.42 -16.08 7.47
CA GLN A 163 10.87 -16.32 7.43
C GLN A 163 11.25 -17.67 8.04
N GLU A 164 10.73 -18.02 9.20
CA GLU A 164 11.00 -19.32 9.84
C GLU A 164 10.59 -20.49 8.94
N ILE A 165 9.37 -20.44 8.39
CA ILE A 165 8.87 -21.48 7.49
C ILE A 165 9.72 -21.54 6.22
N GLN A 166 9.97 -20.40 5.58
CA GLN A 166 10.75 -20.39 4.35
C GLN A 166 12.22 -20.77 4.56
N GLN A 167 12.78 -20.52 5.75
CA GLN A 167 14.14 -20.98 6.08
C GLN A 167 14.20 -22.50 6.17
N GLN A 168 13.22 -23.13 6.83
CA GLN A 168 13.11 -24.60 6.91
C GLN A 168 12.92 -25.22 5.52
N GLU A 169 12.05 -24.63 4.70
CA GLU A 169 11.82 -25.09 3.32
C GLU A 169 13.09 -24.93 2.45
N ALA A 170 13.86 -23.86 2.64
CA ALA A 170 15.13 -23.66 1.91
C ALA A 170 16.18 -24.71 2.27
N GLU A 171 16.21 -25.14 3.54
CA GLU A 171 17.11 -26.20 4.02
C GLU A 171 16.70 -27.58 3.49
N GLN A 172 15.40 -27.85 3.43
CA GLN A 172 14.85 -29.12 2.95
C GLN A 172 14.87 -29.24 1.42
N PHE A 173 14.65 -28.14 0.70
CA PHE A 173 14.57 -28.07 -0.75
C PHE A 173 15.46 -26.93 -1.30
N PRO A 174 16.79 -27.10 -1.32
CA PRO A 174 17.73 -26.04 -1.73
C PRO A 174 17.49 -25.50 -3.14
N GLU A 175 16.95 -26.32 -4.05
CA GLU A 175 16.58 -25.91 -5.41
C GLU A 175 15.48 -24.83 -5.43
N LEU A 176 14.65 -24.77 -4.39
CA LEU A 176 13.58 -23.78 -4.24
C LEU A 176 14.05 -22.52 -3.50
N ALA A 177 15.22 -22.52 -2.87
CA ALA A 177 15.71 -21.43 -2.02
C ALA A 177 15.67 -20.05 -2.71
N SER A 178 16.01 -20.00 -4.01
CA SER A 178 15.99 -18.75 -4.79
C SER A 178 14.58 -18.15 -4.99
N SER A 179 13.53 -18.95 -4.83
CA SER A 179 12.13 -18.54 -4.96
C SER A 179 11.50 -18.12 -3.62
N LEU A 180 12.16 -18.42 -2.49
CA LEU A 180 11.67 -18.12 -1.14
C LEU A 180 12.01 -16.68 -0.77
N GLN A 181 11.04 -15.78 -0.94
CA GLN A 181 11.25 -14.33 -0.87
C GLN A 181 11.40 -13.79 0.56
N ALA A 182 10.75 -14.39 1.56
CA ALA A 182 10.74 -13.87 2.93
C ALA A 182 12.14 -13.88 3.56
N VAL A 183 12.94 -14.92 3.26
CA VAL A 183 14.34 -15.04 3.70
C VAL A 183 15.31 -14.14 2.94
N GLN A 184 14.87 -13.53 1.83
CA GLN A 184 15.67 -12.64 0.99
C GLN A 184 15.37 -11.15 1.25
N GLU A 185 14.46 -10.81 2.17
CA GLU A 185 14.12 -9.43 2.47
C GLU A 185 15.32 -8.68 3.11
N PRO A 186 15.63 -7.47 2.64
CA PRO A 186 16.76 -6.71 3.17
C PRO A 186 16.47 -6.19 4.58
N HIS A 187 17.51 -6.09 5.41
CA HIS A 187 17.40 -5.71 6.82
C HIS A 187 16.64 -4.38 7.06
N TRP A 188 16.84 -3.37 6.21
CA TRP A 188 16.15 -2.09 6.34
C TRP A 188 14.61 -2.23 6.22
N LYS A 189 14.13 -3.21 5.45
CA LYS A 189 12.69 -3.47 5.27
C LYS A 189 12.12 -4.17 6.50
N LEU A 190 12.85 -5.14 7.05
CA LEU A 190 12.50 -5.80 8.31
C LEU A 190 12.41 -4.80 9.46
N GLN A 191 13.36 -3.88 9.57
CA GLN A 191 13.34 -2.81 10.57
C GLN A 191 12.09 -1.93 10.45
N ARG A 192 11.65 -1.64 9.23
CA ARG A 192 10.41 -0.87 9.00
C ARG A 192 9.18 -1.66 9.45
N LYS A 193 9.10 -2.95 9.15
CA LYS A 193 8.00 -3.81 9.63
C LYS A 193 7.96 -3.87 11.17
N ASP A 194 9.12 -3.99 11.81
CA ASP A 194 9.20 -3.90 13.29
C ASP A 194 8.69 -2.55 13.80
N GLN A 195 9.04 -1.44 13.15
CA GLN A 195 8.53 -0.10 13.50
C GLN A 195 7.01 0.01 13.33
N GLU A 196 6.47 -0.52 12.23
CA GLU A 196 5.02 -0.51 11.97
C GLU A 196 4.26 -1.22 13.09
N ILE A 197 4.77 -2.37 13.54
CA ILE A 197 4.17 -3.16 14.63
C ILE A 197 4.29 -2.44 15.97
N GLN A 198 5.47 -1.92 16.31
CA GLN A 198 5.71 -1.22 17.57
C GLN A 198 4.85 0.04 17.74
N LEU A 199 4.58 0.72 16.62
CA LEU A 199 3.81 1.96 16.63
C LEU A 199 2.31 1.72 16.41
N ALA A 200 1.87 0.53 16.01
CA ALA A 200 0.44 0.25 15.86
C ALA A 200 -0.29 0.31 17.21
N ASP A 201 -1.40 1.05 17.27
CA ASP A 201 -2.35 0.96 18.40
C ASP A 201 -3.24 -0.27 18.29
N HIS A 202 -3.46 -0.73 17.05
CA HIS A 202 -4.22 -1.94 16.78
C HIS A 202 -3.71 -2.61 15.51
N ILE A 203 -3.62 -3.93 15.55
CA ILE A 203 -3.18 -4.76 14.43
C ILE A 203 -4.31 -5.72 14.04
N PHE A 204 -4.79 -5.60 12.80
CA PHE A 204 -5.74 -6.52 12.20
C PHE A 204 -4.98 -7.67 11.54
N VAL A 205 -5.31 -8.89 11.92
CA VAL A 205 -4.71 -10.10 11.37
C VAL A 205 -5.79 -11.08 10.90
N PRO A 206 -5.65 -11.70 9.72
CA PRO A 206 -6.58 -12.71 9.23
C PRO A 206 -6.44 -14.04 10.00
N LEU A 207 -5.26 -14.30 10.56
CA LEU A 207 -4.93 -15.47 11.37
C LEU A 207 -4.25 -15.01 12.65
N PRO A 208 -4.53 -15.65 13.81
CA PRO A 208 -3.97 -15.21 15.09
C PRO A 208 -2.44 -15.23 15.07
N LEU A 209 -1.83 -14.14 15.54
CA LEU A 209 -0.39 -14.11 15.78
C LEU A 209 -0.02 -15.15 16.85
N PRO A 210 1.07 -15.91 16.65
CA PRO A 210 1.58 -16.78 17.71
C PRO A 210 1.82 -15.98 18.98
N LYS A 211 1.25 -16.45 20.11
CA LYS A 211 1.28 -15.74 21.40
C LYS A 211 2.68 -15.43 21.95
N HIS A 212 3.73 -16.02 21.39
CA HIS A 212 5.12 -15.79 21.81
C HIS A 212 5.79 -14.61 21.10
N LEU A 213 5.08 -13.92 20.19
CA LEU A 213 5.60 -12.79 19.39
C LEU A 213 4.96 -11.44 19.78
N CYS A 214 4.03 -11.44 20.75
CA CYS A 214 3.37 -10.24 21.29
C CYS A 214 3.96 -9.84 22.65
#